data_AF-A0A959M789-F1
#
_entry.id   AF-A0A959M789-F1
#
_cell.length_a   1.000
_cell.length_b   1.000
_cell.length_c   1.000
_cell.angle_alpha   90.00
_cell.angle_beta   90.00
_cell.angle_gamma   90.00
#
_symmetry.space_group_name_H-M   'P 1'
#
loop_
_entity.id
_entity.type
_entity.pdbx_description
1 polymer ?
#
loop_
_entity_poly.entity_id
_entity_poly.type
_entity_poly.pdbx_seq_one_letter_code
_entity_poly.pdbx_strand_id
1 'polypeptide(L)'
;MSTSIPTNKKEELFNNLKKANKAFQELYPGDRSERQPVHTLYGGANLFKYDAASYLGKRALEIFETYAPDDKVFGKVFGLDVQSGFSSKVYNKVIAKLKTEAIEDFRIDFEDGYGNRSNEEEDETARTAALEVARGMAEKTLPPFIGIRIKPFTEEMKERGLRTLDIFITTLVKETNGKLPDNFIVMLPKVTIAEQPATLAAFFDILEKELNLERGILKMEMMVETTQAIMSIDGTNPLYKFIKASNGRCIAMHFGTYDYTASCSITAKYQEMDHPVCDFAHHMTKVALAHTGIWLSDGATNTMPIGPHRGDDLSKEQLQENMDTVHRAWKKGYDHIRHSLWNGFYQGWDLNPAQFPMRYAAVYAFFLESYDDAVERLKTFVEKAARATLIGDVFDDAATGQG
;
A
#
# COMPACT_ATOMS: atom_id res chain seq x y z
N MET A 1 45.79 -16.19 -25.57
CA MET A 1 45.42 -14.91 -26.22
C MET A 1 46.27 -13.82 -25.62
N SER A 2 46.92 -12.98 -26.45
CA SER A 2 47.65 -11.80 -25.98
C SER A 2 46.69 -10.63 -25.82
N THR A 3 46.60 -10.05 -24.62
CA THR A 3 45.77 -8.86 -24.36
C THR A 3 46.63 -7.60 -24.35
N SER A 4 46.17 -6.53 -24.99
CA SER A 4 46.91 -5.27 -25.10
C SER A 4 46.82 -4.36 -23.87
N ILE A 5 45.93 -4.67 -22.91
CA ILE A 5 45.72 -3.84 -21.70
C ILE A 5 46.64 -4.34 -20.59
N PRO A 6 47.58 -3.52 -20.09
CA PRO A 6 48.43 -3.89 -18.96
C PRO A 6 47.61 -4.18 -17.71
N THR A 7 47.96 -5.25 -17.00
CA THR A 7 47.22 -5.72 -15.81
C THR A 7 47.11 -4.65 -14.74
N ASN A 8 48.18 -3.92 -14.43
CA ASN A 8 48.19 -2.88 -13.40
C ASN A 8 47.25 -1.71 -13.72
N LYS A 9 47.24 -1.24 -14.99
CA LYS A 9 46.33 -0.17 -15.43
C LYS A 9 44.87 -0.62 -15.38
N LYS A 10 44.59 -1.88 -15.75
CA LYS A 10 43.25 -2.47 -15.67
C LYS A 10 42.77 -2.54 -14.22
N GLU A 11 43.60 -3.04 -13.31
CA GLU A 11 43.27 -3.18 -11.89
C GLU A 11 42.99 -1.84 -11.23
N GLU A 12 43.77 -0.80 -11.54
CA GLU A 12 43.52 0.56 -11.05
C GLU A 12 42.14 1.08 -11.48
N LEU A 13 41.81 0.99 -12.78
CA LEU A 13 40.52 1.41 -13.30
C LEU A 13 39.36 0.58 -12.70
N PHE A 14 39.54 -0.73 -12.56
CA PHE A 14 38.54 -1.61 -11.95
C PHE A 14 38.37 -1.37 -10.45
N ASN A 15 39.41 -0.98 -9.72
CA ASN A 15 39.28 -0.60 -8.32
C ASN A 15 38.47 0.69 -8.14
N ASN A 16 38.64 1.66 -9.04
CA ASN A 16 37.82 2.87 -9.06
C ASN A 16 36.36 2.56 -9.40
N LEU A 17 36.13 1.76 -10.45
CA LEU A 17 34.79 1.31 -10.82
C LEU A 17 34.12 0.48 -9.71
N LYS A 18 34.87 -0.39 -9.02
CA LYS A 18 34.36 -1.20 -7.91
C LYS A 18 33.81 -0.33 -6.77
N LYS A 19 34.47 0.80 -6.45
CA LYS A 19 33.96 1.73 -5.43
C LYS A 19 32.63 2.35 -5.86
N ALA A 20 32.53 2.81 -7.11
CA ALA A 20 31.30 3.38 -7.66
C ALA A 20 30.17 2.35 -7.75
N ASN A 21 30.46 1.13 -8.20
CA ASN A 21 29.49 0.04 -8.29
C ASN A 21 28.94 -0.36 -6.92
N LYS A 22 29.79 -0.42 -5.89
CA LYS A 22 29.34 -0.72 -4.52
C LYS A 22 28.43 0.38 -3.97
N ALA A 23 28.80 1.64 -4.15
CA ALA A 23 27.95 2.76 -3.75
C ALA A 23 26.61 2.73 -4.50
N PHE A 24 26.60 2.40 -5.79
CA PHE A 24 25.37 2.22 -6.56
C PHE A 24 24.50 1.08 -6.00
N GLN A 25 25.10 -0.10 -5.73
CA GLN A 25 24.39 -1.26 -5.18
C GLN A 25 23.82 -1.01 -3.77
N GLU A 26 24.48 -0.20 -2.95
CA GLU A 26 23.98 0.21 -1.64
C GLU A 26 22.71 1.09 -1.75
N LEU A 27 22.61 1.93 -2.80
CA LEU A 27 21.44 2.77 -3.05
C LEU A 27 20.30 2.01 -3.74
N TYR A 28 20.65 0.99 -4.53
CA TYR A 28 19.70 0.16 -5.29
C TYR A 28 19.85 -1.33 -4.94
N PRO A 29 19.47 -1.74 -3.71
CA PRO A 29 19.60 -3.13 -3.27
C PRO A 29 18.64 -4.10 -3.98
N GLY A 30 17.66 -3.61 -4.73
CA GLY A 30 16.58 -4.40 -5.33
C GLY A 30 15.36 -4.49 -4.43
N ASP A 31 14.50 -5.46 -4.72
CA ASP A 31 13.27 -5.67 -3.95
C ASP A 31 13.54 -6.34 -2.61
N ARG A 32 12.70 -5.99 -1.64
CA ARG A 32 12.72 -6.53 -0.28
C ARG A 32 12.10 -7.93 -0.24
N SER A 33 12.69 -8.82 0.54
CA SER A 33 12.18 -10.18 0.75
C SER A 33 11.07 -10.26 1.80
N GLU A 34 10.92 -9.20 2.59
CA GLU A 34 9.87 -9.11 3.60
C GLU A 34 8.48 -9.06 2.95
N ARG A 35 7.47 -9.52 3.69
CA ARG A 35 6.08 -9.47 3.25
C ARG A 35 5.64 -8.01 3.08
N GLN A 36 5.25 -7.64 1.87
CA GLN A 36 4.48 -6.41 1.59
C GLN A 36 2.98 -6.75 1.68
N PRO A 37 2.14 -5.95 2.35
CA PRO A 37 0.70 -6.17 2.32
C PRO A 37 0.15 -5.89 0.91
N VAL A 38 -0.84 -6.67 0.46
CA VAL A 38 -1.51 -6.39 -0.83
C VAL A 38 -2.51 -5.24 -0.72
N HIS A 39 -2.94 -4.92 0.51
CA HIS A 39 -3.78 -3.77 0.74
C HIS A 39 -3.63 -3.16 2.13
N THR A 40 -3.94 -1.86 2.22
CA THR A 40 -4.00 -1.09 3.48
C THR A 40 -5.38 -0.46 3.65
N LEU A 41 -6.10 -0.79 4.71
CA LEU A 41 -7.35 -0.11 5.06
C LEU A 41 -7.04 1.20 5.79
N TYR A 42 -7.61 2.31 5.30
CA TYR A 42 -7.62 3.58 6.03
C TYR A 42 -8.98 3.78 6.68
N GLY A 43 -8.97 3.98 8.00
CA GLY A 43 -10.19 4.18 8.79
C GLY A 43 -10.00 5.29 9.80
N GLY A 44 -10.98 6.20 9.88
CA GLY A 44 -10.96 7.33 10.80
C GLY A 44 -10.73 6.90 12.26
N ALA A 45 -9.85 7.62 12.96
CA ALA A 45 -9.38 7.25 14.29
C ALA A 45 -10.50 7.09 15.33
N ASN A 46 -11.57 7.87 15.23
CA ASN A 46 -12.76 7.78 16.09
C ASN A 46 -13.51 6.45 15.96
N LEU A 47 -13.32 5.71 14.88
CA LEU A 47 -13.99 4.44 14.62
C LEU A 47 -13.13 3.23 14.97
N PHE A 48 -11.85 3.43 15.29
CA PHE A 48 -10.93 2.34 15.57
C PHE A 48 -11.27 1.66 16.90
N LYS A 49 -11.22 0.33 16.88
CA LYS A 49 -11.38 -0.57 18.03
C LYS A 49 -10.38 -1.71 17.94
N TYR A 50 -10.01 -2.25 19.10
CA TYR A 50 -9.03 -3.33 19.21
C TYR A 50 -9.35 -4.55 18.31
N ASP A 51 -10.64 -4.82 18.04
CA ASP A 51 -11.14 -5.94 17.23
C ASP A 51 -11.59 -5.53 15.81
N ALA A 52 -11.27 -4.31 15.37
CA ALA A 52 -11.74 -3.76 14.09
C ALA A 52 -11.40 -4.66 12.90
N ALA A 53 -10.21 -5.28 12.87
CA ALA A 53 -9.82 -6.17 11.78
C ALA A 53 -10.77 -7.38 11.62
N SER A 54 -11.11 -8.02 12.74
CA SER A 54 -12.04 -9.16 12.77
C SER A 54 -13.47 -8.72 12.45
N TYR A 55 -13.93 -7.61 13.05
CA TYR A 55 -15.28 -7.08 12.83
C TYR A 55 -15.50 -6.71 11.35
N LEU A 56 -14.58 -5.93 10.77
CA LEU A 56 -14.68 -5.48 9.38
C LEU A 56 -14.49 -6.64 8.39
N GLY A 57 -13.66 -7.63 8.72
CA GLY A 57 -13.54 -8.86 7.92
C GLY A 57 -14.83 -9.65 7.84
N LYS A 58 -15.54 -9.82 8.98
CA LYS A 58 -16.88 -10.44 9.00
C LYS A 58 -17.87 -9.65 8.16
N ARG A 59 -17.89 -8.32 8.26
CA ARG A 59 -18.74 -7.46 7.43
C ARG A 59 -18.43 -7.60 5.94
N ALA A 60 -17.16 -7.64 5.57
CA ALA A 60 -16.75 -7.85 4.19
C ALA A 60 -17.23 -9.21 3.65
N LEU A 61 -17.15 -10.27 4.47
CA LEU A 61 -17.66 -11.60 4.13
C LEU A 61 -19.18 -11.61 3.98
N GLU A 62 -19.93 -11.02 4.91
CA GLU A 62 -21.39 -10.91 4.83
C GLU A 62 -21.83 -10.19 3.54
N ILE A 63 -21.15 -9.09 3.21
CA ILE A 63 -21.40 -8.34 1.96
C ILE A 63 -21.06 -9.21 0.75
N PHE A 64 -19.94 -9.92 0.79
CA PHE A 64 -19.54 -10.83 -0.28
C PHE A 64 -20.58 -11.93 -0.53
N GLU A 65 -21.02 -12.63 0.51
CA GLU A 65 -22.01 -13.71 0.43
C GLU A 65 -23.39 -13.18 0.00
N THR A 66 -23.74 -11.95 0.38
CA THR A 66 -25.00 -11.30 -0.02
C THR A 66 -25.03 -10.97 -1.51
N TYR A 67 -23.97 -10.34 -2.03
CA TYR A 67 -23.97 -9.81 -3.39
C TYR A 67 -23.28 -10.75 -4.40
N ALA A 68 -22.54 -11.77 -3.96
CA ALA A 68 -21.95 -12.82 -4.78
C ALA A 68 -22.13 -14.20 -4.09
N PRO A 69 -23.37 -14.72 -4.02
CA PRO A 69 -23.68 -15.94 -3.28
C PRO A 69 -23.08 -17.21 -3.89
N ASP A 70 -22.66 -17.16 -5.17
CA ASP A 70 -22.01 -18.26 -5.85
C ASP A 70 -20.94 -17.77 -6.84
N ASP A 71 -20.13 -18.71 -7.32
CA ASP A 71 -19.05 -18.45 -8.28
C ASP A 71 -19.55 -17.99 -9.65
N LYS A 72 -20.80 -18.28 -10.04
CA LYS A 72 -21.36 -17.83 -11.32
C LYS A 72 -21.71 -16.35 -11.27
N VAL A 73 -22.35 -15.89 -10.20
CA VAL A 73 -22.63 -14.46 -9.97
C VAL A 73 -21.32 -13.72 -9.85
N PHE A 74 -20.39 -14.21 -9.03
CA PHE A 74 -19.05 -13.63 -8.88
C PHE A 74 -18.32 -13.51 -10.23
N GLY A 75 -18.28 -14.58 -11.02
CA GLY A 75 -17.67 -14.57 -12.35
C GLY A 75 -18.31 -13.58 -13.30
N LYS A 76 -19.65 -13.48 -13.29
CA LYS A 76 -20.36 -12.48 -14.10
C LYS A 76 -20.01 -11.04 -13.70
N VAL A 77 -19.90 -10.74 -12.40
CA VAL A 77 -19.56 -9.39 -11.91
C VAL A 77 -18.18 -8.97 -12.39
N PHE A 78 -17.17 -9.83 -12.21
CA PHE A 78 -15.76 -9.49 -12.48
C PHE A 78 -15.30 -9.87 -13.89
N GLY A 79 -16.15 -10.50 -14.71
CA GLY A 79 -15.81 -10.93 -16.07
C GLY A 79 -14.88 -12.15 -16.10
N LEU A 80 -14.94 -13.02 -15.09
CA LEU A 80 -14.11 -14.22 -14.99
C LEU A 80 -14.77 -15.41 -15.68
N ASP A 81 -13.95 -16.28 -16.29
CA ASP A 81 -14.45 -17.47 -16.97
C ASP A 81 -15.08 -18.48 -15.98
N VAL A 82 -16.39 -18.69 -16.15
CA VAL A 82 -17.19 -19.64 -15.37
C VAL A 82 -17.08 -21.06 -15.94
N GLN A 83 -16.89 -21.22 -17.25
CA GLN A 83 -16.93 -22.53 -17.91
C GLN A 83 -15.69 -23.36 -17.60
N SER A 84 -14.50 -22.73 -17.57
CA SER A 84 -13.25 -23.41 -17.19
C SER A 84 -13.12 -23.67 -15.68
N GLY A 85 -14.03 -23.15 -14.86
CA GLY A 85 -13.94 -23.19 -13.40
C GLY A 85 -12.94 -22.19 -12.81
N PHE A 86 -12.36 -21.29 -13.62
CA PHE A 86 -11.45 -20.24 -13.14
C PHE A 86 -12.10 -19.34 -12.09
N SER A 87 -13.33 -18.89 -12.36
CA SER A 87 -14.11 -18.10 -11.42
C SER A 87 -14.26 -18.79 -10.06
N SER A 88 -14.53 -20.10 -10.05
CA SER A 88 -14.63 -20.90 -8.82
C SER A 88 -13.33 -20.92 -8.02
N LYS A 89 -12.18 -21.05 -8.70
CA LYS A 89 -10.85 -21.02 -8.05
C LYS A 89 -10.60 -19.66 -7.36
N VAL A 90 -10.89 -18.55 -8.04
CA VAL A 90 -10.73 -17.20 -7.50
C VAL A 90 -11.71 -16.97 -6.35
N TYR A 91 -12.99 -17.32 -6.53
CA TYR A 91 -14.05 -17.20 -5.52
C TYR A 91 -13.65 -17.85 -4.19
N ASN A 92 -13.19 -19.10 -4.24
CA ASN A 92 -12.77 -19.84 -3.04
C ASN A 92 -11.57 -19.18 -2.33
N LYS A 93 -10.64 -18.58 -3.07
CA LYS A 93 -9.50 -17.84 -2.48
C LYS A 93 -9.95 -16.54 -1.84
N VAL A 94 -10.88 -15.80 -2.44
CA VAL A 94 -11.48 -14.59 -1.85
C VAL A 94 -12.17 -14.93 -0.53
N ILE A 95 -13.02 -15.96 -0.50
CA ILE A 95 -13.67 -16.42 0.74
C ILE A 95 -12.64 -16.79 1.80
N ALA A 96 -11.64 -17.59 1.44
CA ALA A 96 -10.61 -18.01 2.37
C ALA A 96 -9.91 -16.79 2.98
N LYS A 97 -9.54 -15.82 2.14
CA LYS A 97 -8.86 -14.59 2.56
C LYS A 97 -9.72 -13.75 3.51
N LEU A 98 -10.99 -13.52 3.17
CA LEU A 98 -11.92 -12.77 4.02
C LEU A 98 -12.17 -13.46 5.37
N LYS A 99 -12.10 -14.79 5.43
CA LYS A 99 -12.26 -15.56 6.67
C LYS A 99 -11.02 -15.54 7.57
N THR A 100 -9.82 -15.52 6.99
CA THR A 100 -8.58 -15.72 7.76
C THR A 100 -7.80 -14.43 8.01
N GLU A 101 -7.79 -13.49 7.06
CA GLU A 101 -6.98 -12.27 7.13
C GLU A 101 -7.52 -11.22 6.14
N ALA A 102 -8.74 -10.74 6.40
CA ALA A 102 -9.42 -9.79 5.51
C ALA A 102 -8.73 -8.42 5.44
N ILE A 103 -8.02 -8.04 6.50
CA ILE A 103 -7.23 -6.81 6.59
C ILE A 103 -5.78 -7.21 6.84
N GLU A 104 -4.92 -6.96 5.86
CA GLU A 104 -3.48 -7.19 6.01
C GLU A 104 -2.80 -6.03 6.75
N ASP A 105 -3.23 -4.80 6.44
CA ASP A 105 -2.66 -3.58 6.98
C ASP A 105 -3.73 -2.55 7.32
N PHE A 106 -3.60 -1.86 8.46
CA PHE A 106 -4.55 -0.85 8.93
C PHE A 106 -3.84 0.45 9.27
N ARG A 107 -4.30 1.58 8.69
CA ARG A 107 -3.85 2.93 9.06
C ARG A 107 -4.99 3.65 9.79
N ILE A 108 -4.79 3.83 11.10
CA ILE A 108 -5.67 4.62 11.95
C ILE A 108 -5.48 6.09 11.57
N ASP A 109 -6.50 6.66 10.96
CA ASP A 109 -6.37 7.91 10.25
C ASP A 109 -6.78 9.09 11.13
N PHE A 110 -5.88 10.03 11.39
CA PHE A 110 -6.13 11.31 12.09
C PHE A 110 -6.21 12.51 11.13
N GLU A 111 -6.19 12.23 9.83
CA GLU A 111 -6.17 13.24 8.79
C GLU A 111 -7.52 13.29 8.05
N ASP A 112 -7.58 13.09 6.74
CA ASP A 112 -8.78 13.36 5.94
C ASP A 112 -9.96 12.45 6.34
N GLY A 113 -9.72 11.18 6.68
CA GLY A 113 -10.75 10.23 7.11
C GLY A 113 -11.26 10.44 8.54
N TYR A 114 -10.54 11.22 9.36
CA TYR A 114 -11.01 11.71 10.66
C TYR A 114 -11.79 13.02 10.54
N GLY A 115 -11.31 13.87 9.65
CA GLY A 115 -11.78 15.24 9.45
C GLY A 115 -11.24 16.20 10.51
N ASN A 116 -11.83 17.40 10.54
CA ASN A 116 -11.45 18.45 11.49
C ASN A 116 -12.18 18.28 12.81
N ARG A 117 -11.44 18.33 13.93
CA ARG A 117 -11.93 18.30 15.31
C ARG A 117 -11.21 19.34 16.16
N SER A 118 -11.68 19.59 17.38
CA SER A 118 -10.93 20.42 18.32
C SER A 118 -9.65 19.72 18.76
N ASN A 119 -8.71 20.48 19.30
CA ASN A 119 -7.46 19.93 19.83
C ASN A 119 -7.73 18.91 20.94
N GLU A 120 -8.69 19.19 21.81
CA GLU A 120 -9.04 18.34 22.95
C GLU A 120 -9.67 17.01 22.48
N GLU A 121 -10.52 17.06 21.46
CA GLU A 121 -11.15 15.86 20.90
C GLU A 121 -10.13 14.98 20.16
N GLU A 122 -9.21 15.58 19.40
CA GLU A 122 -8.13 14.82 18.75
C GLU A 122 -7.13 14.25 19.76
N ASP A 123 -6.79 14.97 20.83
CA ASP A 123 -5.95 14.48 21.92
C ASP A 123 -6.58 13.24 22.60
N GLU A 124 -7.87 13.31 22.92
CA GLU A 124 -8.58 12.20 23.55
C GLU A 124 -8.71 11.00 22.60
N THR A 125 -8.93 11.25 21.30
CA THR A 125 -8.99 10.20 20.29
C THR A 125 -7.62 9.54 20.10
N ALA A 126 -6.53 10.31 20.09
CA ALA A 126 -5.17 9.78 20.00
C ALA A 126 -4.86 8.84 21.17
N ARG A 127 -5.22 9.28 22.39
CA ARG A 127 -5.09 8.46 23.60
C ARG A 127 -5.94 7.19 23.53
N THR A 128 -7.22 7.33 23.17
CA THR A 128 -8.16 6.20 23.09
C THR A 128 -7.73 5.18 22.04
N ALA A 129 -7.32 5.62 20.85
CA ALA A 129 -6.84 4.73 19.80
C ALA A 129 -5.58 3.96 20.21
N ALA A 130 -4.65 4.60 20.92
CA ALA A 130 -3.46 3.94 21.47
C ALA A 130 -3.82 2.85 22.51
N LEU A 131 -4.79 3.12 23.39
CA LEU A 131 -5.30 2.13 24.35
C LEU A 131 -5.99 0.95 23.65
N GLU A 132 -6.75 1.21 22.58
CA GLU A 132 -7.37 0.16 21.75
C GLU A 132 -6.30 -0.68 21.02
N VAL A 133 -5.21 -0.08 20.54
CA VAL A 133 -4.08 -0.83 19.97
C VAL A 133 -3.40 -1.69 21.04
N ALA A 134 -3.12 -1.14 22.23
CA ALA A 134 -2.53 -1.91 23.33
C ALA A 134 -3.40 -3.11 23.72
N ARG A 135 -4.72 -2.90 23.81
CA ARG A 135 -5.69 -3.98 24.03
C ARG A 135 -5.65 -5.01 22.90
N GLY A 136 -5.60 -4.57 21.65
CA GLY A 136 -5.52 -5.47 20.50
C GLY A 136 -4.24 -6.30 20.46
N MET A 137 -3.12 -5.76 20.94
CA MET A 137 -1.88 -6.53 21.13
C MET A 137 -2.07 -7.62 22.19
N ALA A 138 -2.69 -7.30 23.32
CA ALA A 138 -2.93 -8.24 24.40
C ALA A 138 -3.90 -9.36 23.99
N GLU A 139 -4.95 -9.03 23.23
CA GLU A 139 -5.97 -9.97 22.76
C GLU A 139 -5.60 -10.63 21.42
N LYS A 140 -4.48 -10.23 20.78
CA LYS A 140 -4.02 -10.72 19.47
C LYS A 140 -5.06 -10.56 18.36
N THR A 141 -5.73 -9.41 18.35
CA THR A 141 -6.80 -9.08 17.38
C THR A 141 -6.35 -8.10 16.29
N LEU A 142 -5.13 -7.56 16.39
CA LEU A 142 -4.57 -6.64 15.40
C LEU A 142 -4.23 -7.36 14.08
N PRO A 143 -4.30 -6.64 12.94
CA PRO A 143 -3.76 -7.13 11.68
C PRO A 143 -2.23 -7.23 11.72
N PRO A 144 -1.59 -7.98 10.78
CA PRO A 144 -0.14 -8.15 10.73
C PRO A 144 0.66 -6.85 10.57
N PHE A 145 0.05 -5.82 9.96
CA PHE A 145 0.60 -4.49 9.83
C PHE A 145 -0.41 -3.47 10.36
N ILE A 146 0.06 -2.47 11.12
CA ILE A 146 -0.80 -1.43 11.66
C ILE A 146 -0.01 -0.15 11.85
N GLY A 147 -0.68 0.99 11.84
CA GLY A 147 -0.03 2.27 12.05
C GLY A 147 -1.02 3.41 12.14
N ILE A 148 -0.49 4.63 12.19
CA ILE A 148 -1.30 5.85 12.20
C ILE A 148 -0.95 6.73 11.01
N ARG A 149 -1.95 7.40 10.42
CA ARG A 149 -1.73 8.56 9.56
C ARG A 149 -1.92 9.82 10.39
N ILE A 150 -0.85 10.61 10.52
CA ILE A 150 -0.88 11.89 11.24
C ILE A 150 -1.23 13.03 10.29
N LYS A 151 -1.51 14.22 10.84
CA LYS A 151 -1.65 15.43 10.03
C LYS A 151 -0.32 15.83 9.37
N PRO A 152 -0.35 16.51 8.21
CA PRO A 152 0.85 16.83 7.47
C PRO A 152 1.72 17.83 8.23
N PHE A 153 3.02 17.84 7.91
CA PHE A 153 3.98 18.80 8.46
C PHE A 153 4.02 20.11 7.64
N THR A 154 2.86 20.63 7.27
CA THR A 154 2.74 22.02 6.78
C THR A 154 2.85 22.99 7.95
N GLU A 155 3.02 24.28 7.66
CA GLU A 155 3.19 25.31 8.69
C GLU A 155 2.03 25.31 9.69
N GLU A 156 0.82 25.14 9.19
CA GLU A 156 -0.43 25.22 9.95
C GLU A 156 -0.70 23.96 10.78
N MET A 157 -0.21 22.80 10.32
CA MET A 157 -0.64 21.49 10.84
C MET A 157 0.45 20.73 11.60
N LYS A 158 1.73 21.12 11.47
CA LYS A 158 2.87 20.41 12.08
C LYS A 158 2.75 20.23 13.60
N GLU A 159 2.28 21.24 14.32
CA GLU A 159 2.11 21.13 15.78
C GLU A 159 1.03 20.12 16.14
N ARG A 160 -0.09 20.14 15.41
CA ARG A 160 -1.20 19.20 15.61
C ARG A 160 -0.78 17.77 15.27
N GLY A 161 -0.11 17.57 14.13
CA GLY A 161 0.39 16.27 13.70
C GLY A 161 1.39 15.66 14.68
N LEU A 162 2.36 16.45 15.15
CA LEU A 162 3.34 16.02 16.15
C LEU A 162 2.68 15.69 17.49
N ARG A 163 1.76 16.53 17.98
CA ARG A 163 1.08 16.31 19.25
C ARG A 163 0.26 15.02 19.24
N THR A 164 -0.41 14.72 18.13
CA THR A 164 -1.15 13.47 17.93
C THR A 164 -0.21 12.26 17.94
N LEU A 165 0.93 12.33 17.25
CA LEU A 165 1.96 11.29 17.28
C LEU A 165 2.50 11.03 18.70
N ASP A 166 2.88 12.10 19.41
CA ASP A 166 3.44 12.00 20.75
C ASP A 166 2.44 11.38 21.73
N ILE A 167 1.19 11.89 21.79
CA ILE A 167 0.15 11.32 22.65
C ILE A 167 -0.05 9.83 22.34
N PHE A 168 -0.18 9.47 21.07
CA PHE A 168 -0.42 8.10 20.67
C PHE A 168 0.72 7.17 21.09
N ILE A 169 1.97 7.48 20.72
CA ILE A 169 3.13 6.63 20.99
C ILE A 169 3.41 6.58 22.50
N THR A 170 3.37 7.72 23.18
CA THR A 170 3.60 7.79 24.63
C THR A 170 2.55 6.98 25.40
N THR A 171 1.28 7.05 25.03
CA THR A 171 0.21 6.24 25.66
C THR A 171 0.41 4.75 25.37
N LEU A 172 0.63 4.38 24.10
CA LEU A 172 0.79 2.98 23.69
C LEU A 172 1.98 2.32 24.40
N VAL A 173 3.12 2.99 24.43
CA VAL A 173 4.35 2.47 25.05
C VAL A 173 4.19 2.31 26.57
N LYS A 174 3.50 3.24 27.23
CA LYS A 174 3.19 3.13 28.66
C LYS A 174 2.29 1.94 28.95
N GLU A 175 1.22 1.78 28.17
CA GLU A 175 0.23 0.70 28.38
C GLU A 175 0.82 -0.69 28.11
N THR A 176 1.77 -0.78 27.18
CA THR A 176 2.36 -2.06 26.73
C THR A 176 3.71 -2.40 27.38
N ASN A 177 4.19 -1.56 28.31
CA ASN A 177 5.50 -1.66 28.94
C ASN A 177 6.66 -1.69 27.94
N GLY A 178 6.75 -0.70 27.06
CA GLY A 178 7.90 -0.55 26.16
C GLY A 178 7.77 -1.23 24.79
N LYS A 179 6.56 -1.67 24.39
CA LYS A 179 6.36 -2.43 23.15
C LYS A 179 5.53 -1.69 22.13
N LEU A 180 5.78 -1.98 20.86
CA LEU A 180 4.94 -1.56 19.73
C LEU A 180 4.41 -2.82 19.04
N PRO A 181 3.31 -2.74 18.28
CA PRO A 181 2.94 -3.79 17.35
C PRO A 181 4.08 -4.10 16.38
N ASP A 182 4.19 -5.35 15.96
CA ASP A 182 5.07 -5.71 14.85
C ASP A 182 4.68 -4.92 13.61
N ASN A 183 5.68 -4.46 12.86
CA ASN A 183 5.50 -3.62 11.67
C ASN A 183 4.70 -2.32 11.90
N PHE A 184 4.76 -1.74 13.10
CA PHE A 184 4.11 -0.45 13.36
C PHE A 184 4.68 0.66 12.46
N ILE A 185 3.81 1.46 11.83
CA ILE A 185 4.23 2.56 10.96
C ILE A 185 3.56 3.89 11.28
N VAL A 186 4.22 4.97 10.90
CA VAL A 186 3.63 6.31 10.84
C VAL A 186 3.60 6.79 9.40
N MET A 187 2.41 7.10 8.89
CA MET A 187 2.21 7.68 7.57
C MET A 187 2.24 9.21 7.66
N LEU A 188 3.15 9.85 6.91
CA LEU A 188 3.24 11.29 6.76
C LEU A 188 2.61 11.73 5.42
N PRO A 189 1.43 12.38 5.45
CA PRO A 189 0.75 12.83 4.24
C PRO A 189 1.32 14.16 3.72
N LYS A 190 0.95 14.50 2.49
CA LYS A 190 1.12 15.79 1.81
C LYS A 190 2.56 16.31 1.86
N VAL A 191 3.53 15.42 1.69
CA VAL A 191 4.97 15.76 1.68
C VAL A 191 5.30 16.53 0.41
N THR A 192 5.94 17.69 0.58
CA THR A 192 6.34 18.58 -0.52
C THR A 192 7.79 19.01 -0.48
N ILE A 193 8.44 18.94 0.68
CA ILE A 193 9.85 19.31 0.87
C ILE A 193 10.58 18.31 1.76
N ALA A 194 11.90 18.18 1.62
CA ALA A 194 12.71 17.18 2.31
C ALA A 194 12.80 17.42 3.82
N GLU A 195 12.64 18.66 4.25
CA GLU A 195 12.66 19.08 5.64
C GLU A 195 11.53 18.44 6.45
N GLN A 196 10.39 18.12 5.82
CA GLN A 196 9.25 17.49 6.50
C GLN A 196 9.58 16.06 6.98
N PRO A 197 10.00 15.10 6.12
CA PRO A 197 10.41 13.78 6.58
C PRO A 197 11.69 13.80 7.42
N ALA A 198 12.63 14.74 7.18
CA ALA A 198 13.79 14.92 8.06
C ALA A 198 13.37 15.31 9.50
N THR A 199 12.40 16.21 9.62
CA THR A 199 11.87 16.64 10.92
C THR A 199 11.17 15.49 11.63
N LEU A 200 10.35 14.69 10.92
CA LEU A 200 9.72 13.51 11.51
C LEU A 200 10.75 12.48 11.96
N ALA A 201 11.80 12.23 11.16
CA ALA A 201 12.89 11.32 11.55
C ALA A 201 13.62 11.79 12.81
N ALA A 202 13.83 13.10 12.98
CA ALA A 202 14.41 13.66 14.19
C ALA A 202 13.48 13.52 15.41
N PHE A 203 12.16 13.69 15.23
CA PHE A 203 11.21 13.41 16.31
C PHE A 203 11.13 11.94 16.69
N PHE A 204 11.32 11.02 15.74
CA PHE A 204 11.48 9.61 16.08
C PHE A 204 12.72 9.34 16.93
N ASP A 205 13.87 9.95 16.62
CA ASP A 205 15.06 9.83 17.47
C ASP A 205 14.77 10.33 18.91
N ILE A 206 14.00 11.41 19.05
CA ILE A 206 13.59 11.95 20.36
C ILE A 206 12.65 10.97 21.08
N LEU A 207 11.57 10.55 20.43
CA LEU A 207 10.57 9.65 21.01
C LEU A 207 11.21 8.32 21.43
N GLU A 208 12.05 7.74 20.59
CA GLU A 208 12.77 6.50 20.91
C GLU A 208 13.66 6.66 22.14
N LYS A 209 14.38 7.77 22.25
CA LYS A 209 15.22 8.06 23.40
C LYS A 209 14.41 8.28 24.67
N GLU A 210 13.42 9.17 24.63
CA GLU A 210 12.62 9.56 25.81
C GLU A 210 11.73 8.42 26.32
N LEU A 211 11.31 7.52 25.43
CA LEU A 211 10.49 6.34 25.77
C LEU A 211 11.32 5.05 25.93
N ASN A 212 12.64 5.13 25.85
CA ASN A 212 13.57 4.00 25.95
C ASN A 212 13.23 2.84 24.99
N LEU A 213 12.90 3.19 23.75
CA LEU A 213 12.71 2.23 22.66
C LEU A 213 14.03 1.96 21.94
N GLU A 214 14.07 0.85 21.20
CA GLU A 214 15.20 0.55 20.32
C GLU A 214 15.35 1.65 19.25
N ARG A 215 16.60 2.11 19.04
CA ARG A 215 16.90 3.11 18.04
C ARG A 215 16.54 2.60 16.64
N GLY A 216 15.77 3.38 15.90
CA GLY A 216 15.38 3.06 14.52
C GLY A 216 14.13 2.20 14.40
N ILE A 217 13.45 1.86 15.51
CA ILE A 217 12.22 1.06 15.52
C ILE A 217 11.04 1.79 14.87
N LEU A 218 10.95 3.12 15.04
CA LEU A 218 9.92 3.92 14.40
C LEU A 218 10.26 4.13 12.93
N LYS A 219 9.43 3.55 12.07
CA LYS A 219 9.51 3.68 10.61
C LYS A 219 8.40 4.60 10.11
N MET A 220 8.54 5.07 8.86
CA MET A 220 7.53 5.90 8.20
C MET A 220 7.16 5.41 6.80
N GLU A 221 5.97 5.80 6.39
CA GLU A 221 5.54 5.85 5.00
C GLU A 221 5.26 7.31 4.64
N MET A 222 5.26 7.64 3.35
CA MET A 222 4.91 8.97 2.87
C MET A 222 3.87 8.88 1.76
N MET A 223 3.02 9.90 1.65
CA MET A 223 2.11 10.02 0.50
C MET A 223 2.74 10.86 -0.62
N VAL A 224 2.69 10.31 -1.83
CA VAL A 224 2.95 10.99 -3.09
C VAL A 224 1.61 11.50 -3.61
N GLU A 225 1.27 12.74 -3.29
CA GLU A 225 -0.09 13.24 -3.54
C GLU A 225 -0.18 14.72 -3.92
N THR A 226 0.97 15.35 -4.18
CA THR A 226 1.05 16.72 -4.70
C THR A 226 1.82 16.72 -6.01
N THR A 227 1.59 17.69 -6.88
CA THR A 227 2.36 17.80 -8.13
C THR A 227 3.84 18.06 -7.85
N GLN A 228 4.15 18.77 -6.76
CA GLN A 228 5.51 19.04 -6.32
C GLN A 228 6.24 17.77 -5.85
N ALA A 229 5.52 16.75 -5.34
CA ALA A 229 6.11 15.45 -5.03
C ALA A 229 6.53 14.67 -6.29
N ILE A 230 5.98 15.00 -7.47
CA ILE A 230 6.36 14.42 -8.76
C ILE A 230 7.45 15.22 -9.45
N MET A 231 7.36 16.55 -9.41
CA MET A 231 8.28 17.46 -10.09
C MET A 231 8.54 18.71 -9.22
N SER A 232 9.77 18.87 -8.76
CA SER A 232 10.17 20.08 -8.02
C SER A 232 10.47 21.26 -8.96
N ILE A 233 10.59 22.45 -8.37
CA ILE A 233 10.78 23.72 -9.10
C ILE A 233 12.04 23.76 -9.96
N ASP A 234 13.05 22.93 -9.64
CA ASP A 234 14.29 22.78 -10.39
C ASP A 234 14.19 21.78 -11.56
N GLY A 235 12.99 21.22 -11.83
CA GLY A 235 12.77 20.24 -12.88
C GLY A 235 13.28 18.83 -12.54
N THR A 236 13.51 18.53 -11.26
CA THR A 236 13.91 17.20 -10.79
C THR A 236 12.76 16.47 -10.10
N ASN A 237 12.83 15.14 -10.03
CA ASN A 237 11.94 14.37 -9.16
C ASN A 237 12.50 14.39 -7.72
N PRO A 238 11.73 14.80 -6.70
CA PRO A 238 12.26 14.97 -5.35
C PRO A 238 12.17 13.71 -4.46
N LEU A 239 11.52 12.64 -4.91
CA LEU A 239 11.18 11.50 -4.04
C LEU A 239 12.40 10.85 -3.40
N TYR A 240 13.50 10.71 -4.15
CA TYR A 240 14.74 10.18 -3.59
C TYR A 240 15.37 11.11 -2.55
N LYS A 241 15.23 12.44 -2.72
CA LYS A 241 15.66 13.42 -1.72
C LYS A 241 14.86 13.25 -0.43
N PHE A 242 13.55 12.95 -0.52
CA PHE A 242 12.70 12.67 0.63
C PHE A 242 13.10 11.38 1.36
N ILE A 243 13.40 10.31 0.61
CA ILE A 243 13.89 9.05 1.21
C ILE A 243 15.20 9.29 1.95
N LYS A 244 16.15 10.00 1.34
CA LYS A 244 17.43 10.31 2.00
C LYS A 244 17.20 11.14 3.27
N ALA A 245 16.29 12.10 3.23
CA ALA A 245 15.93 12.94 4.37
C ALA A 245 15.28 12.14 5.52
N SER A 246 14.57 11.05 5.21
CA SER A 246 14.00 10.15 6.22
C SER A 246 15.02 9.33 7.01
N ASN A 247 16.32 9.43 6.70
CA ASN A 247 17.42 8.79 7.43
C ASN A 247 17.25 7.26 7.61
N GLY A 248 16.84 6.57 6.53
CA GLY A 248 16.65 5.11 6.54
C GLY A 248 15.39 4.63 7.28
N ARG A 249 14.45 5.54 7.55
CA ARG A 249 13.19 5.23 8.23
C ARG A 249 12.00 5.07 7.28
N CYS A 250 12.05 5.62 6.07
CA CYS A 250 11.01 5.42 5.07
C CYS A 250 11.08 4.01 4.48
N ILE A 251 9.94 3.30 4.45
CA ILE A 251 9.85 1.93 3.90
C ILE A 251 8.88 1.79 2.72
N ALA A 252 7.90 2.69 2.59
CA ALA A 252 6.94 2.67 1.50
C ALA A 252 6.45 4.08 1.14
N MET A 253 5.95 4.21 -0.09
CA MET A 253 5.32 5.41 -0.65
C MET A 253 3.91 5.05 -1.13
N HIS A 254 2.91 5.77 -0.64
CA HIS A 254 1.51 5.57 -1.01
C HIS A 254 1.07 6.69 -1.96
N PHE A 255 0.30 6.37 -3.00
CA PHE A 255 -0.20 7.37 -3.94
C PHE A 255 -1.55 7.93 -3.50
N GLY A 256 -1.60 9.26 -3.30
CA GLY A 256 -2.82 10.00 -2.96
C GLY A 256 -3.60 10.42 -4.19
N THR A 257 -4.39 9.52 -4.78
CA THR A 257 -5.12 9.74 -6.05
C THR A 257 -5.90 11.05 -6.08
N TYR A 258 -6.69 11.33 -5.05
CA TYR A 258 -7.66 12.43 -5.07
C TYR A 258 -7.02 13.78 -4.79
N ASP A 259 -6.03 13.84 -3.88
CA ASP A 259 -5.23 15.05 -3.67
C ASP A 259 -4.35 15.36 -4.90
N TYR A 260 -3.77 14.33 -5.53
CA TYR A 260 -2.97 14.51 -6.73
C TYR A 260 -3.82 15.00 -7.92
N THR A 261 -4.94 14.33 -8.20
CA THR A 261 -5.83 14.73 -9.29
C THR A 261 -6.45 16.11 -9.05
N ALA A 262 -6.77 16.47 -7.80
CA ALA A 262 -7.16 17.82 -7.42
C ALA A 262 -6.03 18.84 -7.69
N SER A 263 -4.79 18.51 -7.34
CA SER A 263 -3.61 19.32 -7.64
C SER A 263 -3.37 19.50 -9.14
N CYS A 264 -3.81 18.54 -9.96
CA CYS A 264 -3.85 18.63 -11.42
C CYS A 264 -5.08 19.38 -11.97
N SER A 265 -5.90 19.99 -11.11
CA SER A 265 -7.14 20.68 -11.48
C SER A 265 -8.19 19.79 -12.15
N ILE A 266 -8.14 18.47 -11.92
CA ILE A 266 -9.18 17.55 -12.38
C ILE A 266 -10.39 17.71 -11.47
N THR A 267 -11.52 18.11 -12.03
CA THR A 267 -12.78 18.28 -11.28
C THR A 267 -13.28 16.94 -10.75
N ALA A 268 -13.97 16.96 -9.61
CA ALA A 268 -14.41 15.78 -8.86
C ALA A 268 -15.12 14.72 -9.72
N LYS A 269 -15.91 15.14 -10.73
CA LYS A 269 -16.61 14.20 -11.64
C LYS A 269 -15.66 13.30 -12.45
N TYR A 270 -14.44 13.77 -12.73
CA TYR A 270 -13.47 13.08 -13.57
C TYR A 270 -12.24 12.61 -12.78
N GLN A 271 -12.25 12.77 -11.46
CA GLN A 271 -11.21 12.18 -10.62
C GLN A 271 -11.42 10.67 -10.54
N GLU A 272 -10.52 9.95 -11.20
CA GLU A 272 -10.51 8.49 -11.24
C GLU A 272 -9.10 7.97 -11.00
N MET A 273 -9.01 6.75 -10.50
CA MET A 273 -7.74 6.14 -10.13
C MET A 273 -6.91 5.77 -11.35
N ASP A 274 -7.57 5.39 -12.44
CA ASP A 274 -6.98 5.08 -13.75
C ASP A 274 -6.93 6.31 -14.69
N HIS A 275 -7.05 7.53 -14.14
CA HIS A 275 -6.91 8.75 -14.94
C HIS A 275 -5.46 8.89 -15.47
N PRO A 276 -5.23 9.31 -16.73
CA PRO A 276 -3.87 9.40 -17.31
C PRO A 276 -2.86 10.27 -16.54
N VAL A 277 -3.32 11.20 -15.72
CA VAL A 277 -2.44 11.99 -14.84
C VAL A 277 -1.86 11.13 -13.73
N CYS A 278 -2.65 10.18 -13.19
CA CYS A 278 -2.19 9.20 -12.23
C CYS A 278 -1.14 8.29 -12.87
N ASP A 279 -1.34 7.84 -14.13
CA ASP A 279 -0.33 7.05 -14.86
C ASP A 279 1.00 7.78 -14.99
N PHE A 280 0.97 9.08 -15.29
CA PHE A 280 2.18 9.90 -15.32
C PHE A 280 2.89 9.91 -13.95
N ALA A 281 2.16 10.15 -12.87
CA ALA A 281 2.71 10.15 -11.51
C ALA A 281 3.26 8.79 -11.09
N HIS A 282 2.55 7.72 -11.42
CA HIS A 282 2.94 6.33 -11.17
C HIS A 282 4.24 5.98 -11.87
N HIS A 283 4.34 6.29 -13.17
CA HIS A 283 5.57 6.05 -13.92
C HIS A 283 6.74 6.87 -13.39
N MET A 284 6.55 8.16 -13.10
CA MET A 284 7.60 9.00 -12.52
C MET A 284 8.06 8.48 -11.15
N THR A 285 7.12 8.06 -10.30
CA THR A 285 7.42 7.48 -8.98
C THR A 285 8.21 6.18 -9.12
N LYS A 286 7.81 5.29 -10.04
CA LYS A 286 8.53 4.05 -10.31
C LYS A 286 9.94 4.30 -10.83
N VAL A 287 10.10 5.19 -11.81
CA VAL A 287 11.42 5.52 -12.36
C VAL A 287 12.32 6.11 -11.29
N ALA A 288 11.78 6.91 -10.37
CA ALA A 288 12.55 7.51 -9.29
C ALA A 288 12.98 6.49 -8.21
N LEU A 289 12.15 5.46 -7.93
CA LEU A 289 12.28 4.65 -6.72
C LEU A 289 12.49 3.15 -6.96
N ALA A 290 12.35 2.64 -8.19
CA ALA A 290 12.56 1.22 -8.48
C ALA A 290 13.95 0.75 -8.02
N HIS A 291 14.00 -0.47 -7.48
CA HIS A 291 15.20 -1.09 -6.90
C HIS A 291 15.82 -0.39 -5.69
N THR A 292 15.23 0.69 -5.16
CA THR A 292 15.70 1.31 -3.91
C THR A 292 15.28 0.55 -2.65
N GLY A 293 14.44 -0.49 -2.80
CA GLY A 293 13.84 -1.23 -1.70
C GLY A 293 12.60 -0.56 -1.08
N ILE A 294 12.17 0.60 -1.59
CA ILE A 294 10.94 1.27 -1.17
C ILE A 294 9.73 0.62 -1.83
N TRP A 295 8.78 0.18 -1.01
CA TRP A 295 7.51 -0.35 -1.48
C TRP A 295 6.62 0.76 -2.03
N LEU A 296 5.83 0.43 -3.06
CA LEU A 296 4.87 1.35 -3.67
C LEU A 296 3.45 0.82 -3.47
N SER A 297 2.57 1.70 -3.01
CA SER A 297 1.13 1.44 -2.88
C SER A 297 0.35 2.46 -3.71
N ASP A 298 -0.62 1.99 -4.48
CA ASP A 298 -1.52 2.84 -5.25
C ASP A 298 -2.71 3.34 -4.40
N GLY A 299 -3.39 4.33 -4.96
CA GLY A 299 -4.77 4.79 -4.86
C GLY A 299 -5.87 3.85 -4.41
N ALA A 300 -6.92 4.47 -3.88
CA ALA A 300 -8.17 3.85 -3.52
C ALA A 300 -9.23 4.39 -4.47
N THR A 301 -10.24 3.59 -4.79
CA THR A 301 -11.44 4.12 -5.42
C THR A 301 -12.35 4.76 -4.36
N ASN A 302 -12.86 5.96 -4.64
CA ASN A 302 -13.85 6.65 -3.82
C ASN A 302 -15.29 6.16 -4.09
N THR A 303 -15.49 5.31 -5.09
CA THR A 303 -16.81 4.75 -5.40
C THR A 303 -17.08 3.57 -4.47
N MET A 304 -17.88 3.82 -3.43
CA MET A 304 -18.17 2.81 -2.41
C MET A 304 -19.22 1.79 -2.92
N PRO A 305 -18.96 0.47 -2.81
CA PRO A 305 -19.92 -0.57 -3.16
C PRO A 305 -20.97 -0.74 -2.06
N ILE A 306 -21.86 0.25 -1.98
CA ILE A 306 -22.88 0.36 -0.94
C ILE A 306 -24.22 0.62 -1.64
N GLY A 307 -25.19 -0.30 -1.49
CA GLY A 307 -26.53 -0.11 -2.04
C GLY A 307 -27.24 1.12 -1.46
N PRO A 308 -28.17 1.77 -2.19
CA PRO A 308 -28.88 2.95 -1.68
C PRO A 308 -29.96 2.65 -0.61
N HIS A 309 -30.51 1.43 -0.57
CA HIS A 309 -31.64 1.10 0.30
C HIS A 309 -31.23 0.32 1.56
N ARG A 310 -31.91 0.57 2.68
CA ARG A 310 -31.67 -0.03 4.01
C ARG A 310 -32.98 -0.47 4.65
N GLY A 311 -32.89 -1.45 5.55
CA GLY A 311 -34.02 -2.00 6.31
C GLY A 311 -34.29 -3.46 5.98
N ASP A 312 -35.15 -4.10 6.77
CA ASP A 312 -35.44 -5.53 6.65
C ASP A 312 -36.54 -5.83 5.62
N ASP A 313 -37.42 -4.85 5.33
CA ASP A 313 -38.57 -4.97 4.43
C ASP A 313 -38.33 -4.29 3.07
N LEU A 314 -37.28 -4.68 2.35
CA LEU A 314 -36.98 -4.15 1.02
C LEU A 314 -37.84 -4.80 -0.07
N SER A 315 -38.34 -3.99 -1.00
CA SER A 315 -38.99 -4.50 -2.20
C SER A 315 -37.98 -5.24 -3.10
N LYS A 316 -38.48 -6.08 -4.02
CA LYS A 316 -37.62 -6.77 -4.98
C LYS A 316 -36.82 -5.80 -5.86
N GLU A 317 -37.44 -4.68 -6.21
CA GLU A 317 -36.83 -3.60 -6.99
C GLU A 317 -35.69 -2.94 -6.20
N GLN A 318 -35.90 -2.68 -4.90
CA GLN A 318 -34.87 -2.10 -4.03
C GLN A 318 -33.68 -3.06 -3.81
N LEU A 319 -33.96 -4.36 -3.66
CA LEU A 319 -32.92 -5.39 -3.57
C LEU A 319 -32.10 -5.46 -4.87
N GLN A 320 -32.77 -5.41 -6.03
CA GLN A 320 -32.10 -5.38 -7.33
C GLN A 320 -31.25 -4.12 -7.50
N GLU A 321 -31.75 -2.94 -7.11
CA GLU A 321 -31.00 -1.69 -7.19
C GLU A 321 -29.76 -1.68 -6.28
N ASN A 322 -29.88 -2.25 -5.07
CA ASN A 322 -28.74 -2.49 -4.19
C ASN A 322 -27.70 -3.38 -4.87
N MET A 323 -28.12 -4.51 -5.44
CA MET A 323 -27.24 -5.46 -6.13
C MET A 323 -26.54 -4.81 -7.32
N ASP A 324 -27.27 -4.12 -8.18
CA ASP A 324 -26.71 -3.45 -9.36
C ASP A 324 -25.71 -2.36 -8.97
N THR A 325 -25.99 -1.62 -7.89
CA THR A 325 -25.07 -0.59 -7.38
C THR A 325 -23.78 -1.18 -6.87
N VAL A 326 -23.86 -2.24 -6.06
CA VAL A 326 -22.69 -2.95 -5.54
C VAL A 326 -21.88 -3.58 -6.68
N HIS A 327 -22.52 -4.27 -7.62
CA HIS A 327 -21.85 -4.90 -8.75
C HIS A 327 -21.13 -3.91 -9.65
N ARG A 328 -21.76 -2.76 -9.96
CA ARG A 328 -21.11 -1.70 -10.75
C ARG A 328 -19.90 -1.13 -10.04
N ALA A 329 -20.00 -0.83 -8.74
CA ALA A 329 -18.90 -0.31 -7.95
C ALA A 329 -17.76 -1.34 -7.80
N TRP A 330 -18.09 -2.62 -7.59
CA TRP A 330 -17.13 -3.71 -7.57
C TRP A 330 -16.41 -3.86 -8.89
N LYS A 331 -17.11 -3.82 -10.03
CA LYS A 331 -16.46 -3.92 -11.34
C LYS A 331 -15.51 -2.75 -11.58
N LYS A 332 -15.95 -1.53 -11.27
CA LYS A 332 -15.10 -0.33 -11.37
C LYS A 332 -13.82 -0.44 -10.53
N GLY A 333 -13.96 -0.80 -9.25
CA GLY A 333 -12.81 -0.94 -8.37
C GLY A 333 -11.90 -2.11 -8.77
N TYR A 334 -12.47 -3.24 -9.23
CA TYR A 334 -11.70 -4.34 -9.81
C TYR A 334 -10.86 -3.87 -11.01
N ASP A 335 -11.43 -3.06 -11.90
CA ASP A 335 -10.72 -2.54 -13.08
C ASP A 335 -9.61 -1.56 -12.69
N HIS A 336 -9.84 -0.67 -11.73
CA HIS A 336 -8.78 0.20 -11.20
C HIS A 336 -7.61 -0.63 -10.63
N ILE A 337 -7.92 -1.67 -9.87
CA ILE A 337 -6.89 -2.51 -9.23
C ILE A 337 -6.15 -3.36 -10.27
N ARG A 338 -6.86 -3.85 -11.29
CA ARG A 338 -6.27 -4.50 -12.46
C ARG A 338 -5.28 -3.58 -13.15
N HIS A 339 -5.66 -2.31 -13.33
CA HIS A 339 -4.81 -1.27 -13.92
C HIS A 339 -3.56 -1.01 -13.08
N SER A 340 -3.69 -0.89 -11.75
CA SER A 340 -2.52 -0.79 -10.85
C SER A 340 -1.58 -1.98 -10.98
N LEU A 341 -2.12 -3.20 -10.99
CA LEU A 341 -1.35 -4.45 -11.08
C LEU A 341 -0.61 -4.56 -12.42
N TRP A 342 -1.26 -4.20 -13.53
CA TRP A 342 -0.63 -4.06 -14.84
C TRP A 342 0.46 -2.98 -14.84
N ASN A 343 0.17 -1.87 -14.17
CA ASN A 343 1.05 -0.82 -13.67
C ASN A 343 2.29 -1.31 -12.92
N GLY A 344 2.28 -2.54 -12.39
CA GLY A 344 3.24 -3.09 -11.43
C GLY A 344 3.19 -2.44 -10.05
N PHE A 345 2.03 -1.94 -9.63
CA PHE A 345 1.72 -1.56 -8.25
C PHE A 345 0.93 -2.71 -7.61
N TYR A 346 1.57 -3.43 -6.68
CA TYR A 346 1.02 -4.66 -6.11
C TYR A 346 0.31 -4.47 -4.76
N GLN A 347 0.44 -3.29 -4.17
CA GLN A 347 -0.30 -2.84 -3.00
C GLN A 347 -1.23 -1.69 -3.38
N GLY A 348 -2.37 -1.57 -2.71
CA GLY A 348 -3.20 -0.37 -2.74
C GLY A 348 -4.01 -0.20 -1.46
N TRP A 349 -4.59 0.96 -1.22
CA TRP A 349 -5.51 1.18 -0.09
C TRP A 349 -7.00 0.97 -0.44
N ASP A 350 -7.77 0.68 0.60
CA ASP A 350 -9.23 0.60 0.59
C ASP A 350 -9.78 1.45 1.75
N LEU A 351 -11.05 1.85 1.65
CA LEU A 351 -11.71 2.77 2.58
C LEU A 351 -12.92 2.14 3.30
N ASN A 352 -13.39 1.00 2.80
CA ASN A 352 -14.59 0.34 3.30
C ASN A 352 -14.50 -1.19 3.18
N PRO A 353 -15.00 -1.99 4.14
CA PRO A 353 -14.98 -3.46 4.05
C PRO A 353 -15.68 -4.00 2.79
N ALA A 354 -16.66 -3.29 2.25
CA ALA A 354 -17.33 -3.66 1.01
C ALA A 354 -16.38 -3.68 -0.21
N GLN A 355 -15.20 -3.06 -0.13
CA GLN A 355 -14.18 -3.03 -1.19
C GLN A 355 -13.21 -4.22 -1.14
N PHE A 356 -13.12 -4.96 -0.03
CA PHE A 356 -12.18 -6.07 0.07
C PHE A 356 -12.44 -7.18 -0.96
N PRO A 357 -13.70 -7.54 -1.29
CA PRO A 357 -13.96 -8.55 -2.31
C PRO A 357 -13.38 -8.20 -3.68
N MET A 358 -13.56 -6.96 -4.16
CA MET A 358 -13.02 -6.55 -5.46
C MET A 358 -11.48 -6.50 -5.47
N ARG A 359 -10.86 -6.10 -4.34
CA ARG A 359 -9.39 -6.14 -4.17
C ARG A 359 -8.84 -7.55 -4.30
N TYR A 360 -9.35 -8.47 -3.52
CA TYR A 360 -8.87 -9.85 -3.55
C TYR A 360 -9.24 -10.57 -4.85
N ALA A 361 -10.40 -10.28 -5.43
CA ALA A 361 -10.76 -10.79 -6.75
C ALA A 361 -9.73 -10.37 -7.80
N ALA A 362 -9.38 -9.08 -7.85
CA ALA A 362 -8.39 -8.57 -8.80
C ALA A 362 -6.99 -9.14 -8.54
N VAL A 363 -6.51 -9.15 -7.30
CA VAL A 363 -5.18 -9.68 -7.00
C VAL A 363 -5.08 -11.17 -7.34
N TYR A 364 -6.05 -11.99 -6.90
CA TYR A 364 -6.02 -13.43 -7.19
C TYR A 364 -6.18 -13.73 -8.68
N ALA A 365 -7.12 -13.07 -9.37
CA ALA A 365 -7.30 -13.28 -10.80
C ALA A 365 -6.01 -12.98 -11.58
N PHE A 366 -5.31 -11.88 -11.26
CA PHE A 366 -4.10 -11.46 -11.96
C PHE A 366 -3.02 -12.53 -12.00
N PHE A 367 -2.67 -13.03 -10.82
CA PHE A 367 -1.56 -13.94 -10.66
C PHE A 367 -1.95 -15.36 -11.05
N LEU A 368 -3.25 -15.72 -10.95
CA LEU A 368 -3.72 -17.04 -11.34
C LEU A 368 -3.95 -17.17 -12.85
N GLU A 369 -4.26 -16.10 -13.56
CA GLU A 369 -4.41 -16.10 -15.03
C GLU A 369 -3.12 -16.53 -15.74
N SER A 370 -1.96 -16.18 -15.18
CA SER A 370 -0.64 -16.51 -15.76
C SER A 370 0.15 -17.53 -14.93
N TYR A 371 -0.48 -18.19 -13.95
CA TYR A 371 0.23 -19.03 -12.98
C TYR A 371 0.94 -20.22 -13.63
N ASP A 372 0.22 -20.99 -14.44
CA ASP A 372 0.77 -22.21 -15.05
C ASP A 372 1.94 -21.88 -15.99
N ASP A 373 1.79 -20.83 -16.81
CA ASP A 373 2.84 -20.31 -17.68
C ASP A 373 4.05 -19.81 -16.88
N ALA A 374 3.83 -19.07 -15.78
CA ALA A 374 4.90 -18.56 -14.93
C ALA A 374 5.68 -19.69 -14.23
N VAL A 375 4.98 -20.73 -13.77
CA VAL A 375 5.60 -21.92 -13.17
C VAL A 375 6.45 -22.67 -14.20
N GLU A 376 5.92 -22.86 -15.42
CA GLU A 376 6.66 -23.52 -16.51
C GLU A 376 7.90 -22.71 -16.90
N ARG A 377 7.77 -21.38 -17.02
CA ARG A 377 8.89 -20.47 -17.29
C ARG A 377 9.95 -20.53 -16.20
N LEU A 378 9.56 -20.44 -14.93
CA LEU A 378 10.50 -20.50 -13.82
C LEU A 378 11.23 -21.84 -13.76
N LYS A 379 10.51 -22.95 -13.96
CA LYS A 379 11.09 -24.29 -14.03
C LYS A 379 12.11 -24.37 -15.17
N THR A 380 11.73 -23.91 -16.36
CA THR A 380 12.59 -23.87 -17.54
C THR A 380 13.82 -22.99 -17.30
N PHE A 381 13.66 -21.82 -16.66
CA PHE A 381 14.76 -20.92 -16.32
C PHE A 381 15.73 -21.56 -15.34
N VAL A 382 15.26 -22.19 -14.25
CA VAL A 382 16.12 -22.89 -13.28
C VAL A 382 16.85 -24.06 -13.95
N GLU A 383 16.17 -24.83 -14.79
CA GLU A 383 16.76 -25.93 -15.56
C GLU A 383 17.79 -25.43 -16.59
N LYS A 384 17.54 -24.28 -17.24
CA LYS A 384 18.45 -23.64 -18.22
C LYS A 384 19.61 -22.88 -17.56
N ALA A 385 19.43 -22.30 -16.39
CA ALA A 385 20.52 -21.76 -15.58
C ALA A 385 21.51 -22.87 -15.19
N ALA A 386 21.02 -24.12 -15.07
CA ALA A 386 21.86 -25.31 -14.95
C ALA A 386 22.40 -25.84 -16.31
N ARG A 387 21.79 -25.49 -17.46
CA ARG A 387 22.21 -25.87 -18.83
C ARG A 387 21.81 -24.83 -19.89
N ALA A 388 22.77 -24.09 -20.43
CA ALA A 388 22.53 -23.10 -21.47
C ALA A 388 21.91 -23.73 -22.74
N THR A 389 20.63 -23.48 -23.04
CA THR A 389 20.03 -23.76 -24.36
C THR A 389 18.78 -22.94 -24.68
N LEU A 390 18.70 -22.44 -25.93
CA LEU A 390 17.59 -21.71 -26.55
C LEU A 390 16.37 -22.61 -26.82
N ILE A 391 15.15 -22.14 -26.51
CA ILE A 391 13.90 -22.65 -27.10
C ILE A 391 12.87 -21.50 -27.17
N GLY A 392 12.30 -21.26 -28.36
CA GLY A 392 11.07 -20.47 -28.57
C GLY A 392 11.23 -19.19 -29.41
N ASP A 393 10.10 -18.70 -29.93
CA ASP A 393 9.97 -17.43 -30.69
C ASP A 393 9.94 -16.19 -29.78
N VAL A 394 9.99 -16.41 -28.46
CA VAL A 394 10.09 -15.37 -27.42
C VAL A 394 11.50 -15.40 -26.85
N PHE A 395 12.18 -14.26 -26.91
CA PHE A 395 13.53 -14.12 -26.36
C PHE A 395 13.44 -13.98 -24.84
N ASP A 396 13.81 -15.05 -24.12
CA ASP A 396 13.87 -15.06 -22.66
C ASP A 396 15.32 -14.89 -22.19
N ASP A 397 15.56 -13.85 -21.38
CA ASP A 397 16.85 -13.61 -20.73
C ASP A 397 16.65 -13.38 -19.21
N ALA A 398 17.73 -13.02 -18.51
CA ALA A 398 17.67 -12.79 -17.07
C ALA A 398 16.74 -11.63 -16.69
N ALA A 399 16.46 -10.68 -17.60
CA ALA A 399 15.56 -9.56 -17.34
C ALA A 399 14.08 -9.97 -17.51
N THR A 400 13.76 -10.85 -18.46
CA THR A 400 12.36 -11.30 -18.66
C THR A 400 11.89 -12.30 -17.59
N GLY A 401 12.81 -13.02 -16.93
CA GLY A 401 12.50 -13.95 -15.83
C GLY A 401 12.34 -13.30 -14.44
N GLN A 402 12.54 -11.99 -14.30
CA GLN A 402 12.42 -11.25 -13.03
C GLN A 402 11.04 -10.63 -12.79
N GLY A 403 10.18 -10.56 -13.83
CA GLY A 403 8.90 -9.85 -13.81
C GLY A 403 7.70 -10.68 -13.35
#